data_AF-A0A817EJ71-F1
#
_entry.id   AF-A0A817EJ71-F1
#
_cell.length_a   1.000
_cell.length_b   1.000
_cell.length_c   1.000
_cell.angle_alpha   90.00
_cell.angle_beta   90.00
_cell.angle_gamma   90.00
#
_symmetry.space_group_name_H-M   'P 1'
#
loop_
_entity.id
_entity.type
_entity.pdbx_description
1 polymer ?
#
loop_
_entity_poly.entity_id
_entity_poly.type
_entity_poly.pdbx_seq_one_letter_code
_entity_poly.pdbx_strand_id
1 'polypeptide(L)'
;MSTIGHEVNTTTGSAVAHTAIAENVAVKSIVSTETQSKVIMENVEKMATLMNKLGTTHQLIDEYSRRRTEQISEEVTTAIAKVVIDTQAQQGKLLADANTRSAAIEEEYKFKLQNFIEELDTAKAQDLASLEKDLNIRQDMILEQARKRIDDLNEEANRLKMGVLRDAQAQANAKVDAITQQVAALGTADANRLLTSTSTTVIRTEAKTSGETHGPNTKVVLGITATE
;
A
#
# COMPACT_ATOMS: atom_id res chain seq x y z
N MET A 1 -27.07 -61.60 -76.23
CA MET A 1 -27.27 -61.68 -77.69
C MET A 1 -25.90 -61.88 -78.32
N SER A 2 -25.76 -62.84 -79.23
CA SER A 2 -24.50 -63.13 -79.94
C SER A 2 -24.56 -62.49 -81.33
N THR A 3 -23.46 -61.88 -81.78
CA THR A 3 -23.37 -61.26 -83.11
C THR A 3 -22.23 -61.90 -83.88
N ILE A 4 -22.50 -62.21 -85.15
CA ILE A 4 -21.78 -63.19 -85.97
C ILE A 4 -20.69 -62.51 -86.82
N GLY A 5 -19.49 -63.10 -86.79
CA GLY A 5 -18.68 -63.42 -87.98
C GLY A 5 -17.98 -62.30 -88.76
N HIS A 6 -16.65 -62.45 -88.90
CA HIS A 6 -15.97 -62.38 -90.19
C HIS A 6 -14.59 -63.08 -90.10
N GLU A 7 -14.54 -64.37 -90.43
CA GLU A 7 -13.27 -65.04 -90.77
C GLU A 7 -13.10 -65.01 -92.29
N VAL A 8 -12.18 -64.17 -92.78
CA VAL A 8 -11.79 -64.14 -94.19
C VAL A 8 -10.72 -65.20 -94.40
N ASN A 9 -11.14 -66.42 -94.75
CA ASN A 9 -10.23 -67.52 -95.06
C ASN A 9 -9.90 -67.53 -96.57
N THR A 10 -8.88 -66.77 -96.98
CA THR A 10 -8.41 -66.70 -98.37
C THR A 10 -7.48 -67.87 -98.72
N THR A 11 -8.06 -68.99 -99.14
CA THR A 11 -7.31 -70.16 -99.63
C THR A 11 -6.93 -69.99 -101.12
N THR A 12 -5.77 -69.37 -101.40
CA THR A 12 -5.18 -69.33 -102.76
C THR A 12 -4.22 -70.50 -102.98
N GLY A 13 -4.76 -71.67 -103.31
CA GLY A 13 -3.97 -72.84 -103.74
C GLY A 13 -3.79 -72.88 -105.25
N SER A 14 -2.55 -72.71 -105.74
CA SER A 14 -2.22 -72.90 -107.16
C SER A 14 -1.76 -74.34 -107.40
N ALA A 15 -2.61 -75.16 -108.03
CA ALA A 15 -2.29 -76.54 -108.39
C ALA A 15 -1.89 -76.63 -109.87
N VAL A 16 -0.61 -76.88 -110.15
CA VAL A 16 -0.12 -77.17 -111.51
C VAL A 16 -0.07 -78.68 -111.70
N ALA A 17 -0.95 -79.21 -112.55
CA ALA A 17 -0.99 -80.63 -112.91
C ALA A 17 -0.23 -80.87 -114.22
N HIS A 18 0.95 -81.50 -114.14
CA HIS A 18 1.63 -82.01 -115.32
C HIS A 18 1.25 -83.47 -115.59
N THR A 19 0.71 -83.72 -116.78
CA THR A 19 0.38 -85.06 -117.26
C THR A 19 1.37 -85.45 -118.34
N ALA A 20 2.23 -86.44 -118.07
CA ALA A 20 3.04 -87.10 -119.09
C ALA A 20 2.39 -88.44 -119.43
N ILE A 21 2.22 -88.72 -120.73
CA ILE A 21 1.63 -89.97 -121.22
C ILE A 21 2.68 -90.69 -122.05
N ALA A 22 3.06 -91.88 -121.60
CA ALA A 22 3.76 -92.90 -122.38
C ALA A 22 2.99 -94.21 -122.19
N GLU A 23 3.09 -95.12 -123.16
CA GLU A 23 2.10 -96.16 -123.44
C GLU A 23 1.68 -97.00 -122.20
N ASN A 24 0.36 -97.00 -121.95
CA ASN A 24 -0.39 -97.85 -121.00
C ASN A 24 -0.23 -97.66 -119.47
N VAL A 25 0.39 -96.60 -118.95
CA VAL A 25 0.20 -96.20 -117.53
C VAL A 25 0.07 -94.68 -117.36
N ALA A 26 -1.07 -94.22 -116.83
CA ALA A 26 -1.29 -92.81 -116.51
C ALA A 26 -1.06 -92.52 -115.02
N VAL A 27 0.14 -92.02 -114.67
CA VAL A 27 0.46 -91.62 -113.29
C VAL A 27 0.13 -90.14 -113.09
N LYS A 28 -0.96 -89.87 -112.36
CA LYS A 28 -1.38 -88.51 -112.00
C LYS A 28 -0.69 -88.06 -110.70
N SER A 29 0.45 -87.37 -110.83
CA SER A 29 1.12 -86.76 -109.66
C SER A 29 0.48 -85.41 -109.33
N ILE A 30 -0.06 -85.28 -108.11
CA ILE A 30 -0.57 -84.02 -107.57
C ILE A 30 0.40 -83.58 -106.47
N VAL A 31 1.23 -82.57 -106.75
CA VAL A 31 2.09 -81.95 -105.74
C VAL A 31 1.32 -80.81 -105.10
N SER A 32 0.72 -81.08 -103.94
CA SER A 32 0.09 -80.05 -103.10
C SER A 32 1.15 -79.38 -102.22
N THR A 33 1.67 -78.22 -102.63
CA THR A 33 2.50 -77.39 -101.75
C THR A 33 1.61 -76.59 -100.81
N GLU A 34 1.23 -77.22 -99.70
CA GLU A 34 0.48 -76.57 -98.63
C GLU A 34 1.43 -75.69 -97.80
N THR A 35 1.63 -74.44 -98.24
CA THR A 35 2.50 -73.47 -97.56
C THR A 35 1.83 -72.92 -96.29
N GLN A 36 1.56 -73.78 -95.30
CA GLN A 36 1.18 -73.34 -93.96
C GLN A 36 2.37 -72.58 -93.33
N SER A 37 2.29 -71.24 -93.32
CA SER A 37 3.33 -70.38 -92.78
C SER A 37 3.34 -70.41 -91.24
N LYS A 38 3.87 -71.49 -90.67
CA LYS A 38 4.07 -71.66 -89.22
C LYS A 38 4.74 -70.45 -88.56
N VAL A 39 5.70 -69.83 -89.25
CA VAL A 39 6.47 -68.67 -88.79
C VAL A 39 5.57 -67.44 -88.54
N ILE A 40 4.49 -67.26 -89.30
CA ILE A 40 3.55 -66.14 -89.11
C ILE A 40 2.65 -66.39 -87.91
N MET A 41 2.08 -67.60 -87.78
CA MET A 41 1.25 -67.94 -86.62
C MET A 41 2.04 -67.91 -85.30
N GLU A 42 3.24 -68.49 -85.28
CA GLU A 42 4.11 -68.51 -84.09
C GLU A 42 4.49 -67.09 -83.62
N ASN A 43 4.70 -66.16 -84.55
CA ASN A 43 4.98 -64.76 -84.22
C ASN A 43 3.73 -64.01 -83.71
N VAL A 44 2.55 -64.28 -84.25
CA VAL A 44 1.27 -63.73 -83.74
C VAL A 44 0.99 -64.24 -82.32
N GLU A 45 1.24 -65.53 -82.07
CA GLU A 45 1.06 -66.17 -80.76
C GLU A 45 2.05 -65.62 -79.71
N LYS A 46 3.32 -65.41 -80.09
CA LYS A 46 4.31 -64.69 -79.26
C LYS A 46 3.90 -63.25 -78.98
N MET A 47 3.34 -62.53 -79.97
CA MET A 47 2.90 -61.14 -79.80
C MET A 47 1.67 -61.03 -78.89
N ALA A 48 0.71 -61.94 -79.00
CA ALA A 48 -0.42 -62.06 -78.08
C ALA A 48 0.05 -62.41 -76.65
N THR A 49 1.05 -63.29 -76.51
CA THR A 49 1.66 -63.64 -75.23
C THR A 49 2.38 -62.43 -74.59
N LEU A 50 3.08 -61.63 -75.40
CA LEU A 50 3.73 -60.38 -74.95
C LEU A 50 2.70 -59.32 -74.55
N MET A 51 1.62 -59.13 -75.31
CA MET A 51 0.51 -58.23 -74.95
C MET A 51 -0.14 -58.62 -73.62
N ASN A 52 -0.44 -59.92 -73.42
CA ASN A 52 -0.96 -60.41 -72.15
C ASN A 52 0.02 -60.18 -70.99
N LYS A 53 1.32 -60.47 -71.18
CA LYS A 53 2.35 -60.20 -70.17
C LYS A 53 2.47 -58.72 -69.84
N LEU A 54 2.36 -57.83 -70.84
CA LEU A 54 2.43 -56.38 -70.63
C LEU A 54 1.21 -55.89 -69.84
N GLY A 55 0.01 -56.36 -70.19
CA GLY A 55 -1.23 -56.08 -69.47
C GLY A 55 -1.18 -56.52 -68.00
N THR A 56 -0.75 -57.75 -67.73
CA THR A 56 -0.56 -58.22 -66.34
C THR A 56 0.55 -57.47 -65.61
N THR A 57 1.62 -57.05 -66.31
CA THR A 57 2.71 -56.28 -65.70
C THR A 57 2.24 -54.88 -65.29
N HIS A 58 1.42 -54.20 -66.10
CA HIS A 58 0.83 -52.92 -65.70
C HIS A 58 -0.12 -53.08 -64.50
N GLN A 59 -0.99 -54.09 -64.49
CA GLN A 59 -1.86 -54.36 -63.34
C GLN A 59 -1.05 -54.59 -62.05
N LEU A 60 0.04 -55.36 -62.12
CA LEU A 60 0.93 -55.60 -60.98
C LEU A 60 1.67 -54.32 -60.53
N ILE A 61 2.05 -53.43 -61.45
CA ILE A 61 2.67 -52.14 -61.14
C ILE A 61 1.68 -51.19 -60.46
N ASP A 62 0.46 -51.08 -60.98
CA ASP A 62 -0.59 -50.23 -60.41
C ASP A 62 -0.99 -50.71 -59.01
N GLU A 63 -1.15 -52.02 -58.84
CA GLU A 63 -1.49 -52.61 -57.54
C GLU A 63 -0.33 -52.49 -56.54
N TYR A 64 0.92 -52.66 -56.98
CA TYR A 64 2.10 -52.40 -56.13
C TYR A 64 2.19 -50.93 -55.73
N SER A 65 2.02 -50.00 -56.67
CA SER A 65 2.04 -48.55 -56.44
C SER A 65 0.97 -48.14 -55.44
N ARG A 66 -0.25 -48.67 -55.60
CA ARG A 66 -1.36 -48.46 -54.68
C ARG A 66 -1.06 -48.98 -53.28
N ARG A 67 -0.69 -50.26 -53.13
CA ARG A 67 -0.34 -50.86 -51.82
C ARG A 67 0.81 -50.10 -51.16
N ARG A 68 1.82 -49.65 -51.92
CA ARG A 68 2.95 -48.90 -51.38
C ARG A 68 2.53 -47.50 -50.91
N THR A 69 1.61 -46.85 -51.62
CA THR A 69 1.02 -45.57 -51.21
C THR A 69 0.17 -45.71 -49.94
N GLU A 70 -0.64 -46.77 -49.85
CA GLU A 70 -1.42 -47.10 -48.65
C GLU A 70 -0.51 -47.35 -47.43
N GLN A 71 0.55 -48.16 -47.59
CA GLN A 71 1.59 -48.37 -46.54
C GLN A 71 2.24 -47.07 -46.08
N ILE A 72 2.71 -46.23 -47.02
CA ILE A 72 3.35 -44.95 -46.68
C ILE A 72 2.37 -44.04 -45.93
N SER A 73 1.09 -44.03 -46.33
CA SER A 73 0.06 -43.24 -45.63
C SER A 73 -0.17 -43.72 -44.19
N GLU A 74 -0.17 -45.03 -43.94
CA GLU A 74 -0.31 -45.61 -42.61
C GLU A 74 0.93 -45.39 -41.73
N GLU A 75 2.14 -45.57 -42.29
CA GLU A 75 3.41 -45.24 -41.64
C GLU A 75 3.47 -43.76 -41.23
N VAL A 76 3.11 -42.85 -42.14
CA VAL A 76 3.09 -41.40 -41.89
C VAL A 76 2.03 -41.02 -40.85
N THR A 77 0.82 -41.60 -40.92
CA THR A 77 -0.25 -41.34 -39.94
C THR A 77 0.18 -41.77 -38.54
N THR A 78 0.82 -42.94 -38.43
CA THR A 78 1.35 -43.47 -37.16
C THR A 78 2.48 -42.59 -36.62
N ALA A 79 3.38 -42.13 -37.48
CA ALA A 79 4.47 -41.23 -37.10
C ALA A 79 3.95 -39.87 -36.60
N ILE A 80 2.95 -39.29 -37.29
CA ILE A 80 2.30 -38.03 -36.88
C ILE A 80 1.61 -38.21 -35.52
N ALA A 81 0.83 -39.29 -35.33
CA ALA A 81 0.17 -39.57 -34.06
C ALA A 81 1.16 -39.67 -32.90
N LYS A 82 2.31 -40.33 -33.11
CA LYS A 82 3.40 -40.38 -32.12
C LYS A 82 3.97 -38.98 -31.81
N VAL A 83 4.28 -38.18 -32.83
CA VAL A 83 4.80 -36.81 -32.65
C VAL A 83 3.81 -35.93 -31.87
N VAL A 84 2.50 -36.07 -32.12
CA VAL A 84 1.46 -35.35 -31.38
C VAL A 84 1.45 -35.75 -29.91
N ILE A 85 1.50 -37.05 -29.60
CA ILE A 85 1.54 -37.56 -28.22
C ILE A 85 2.82 -37.09 -27.49
N ASP A 86 3.99 -37.23 -28.13
CA ASP A 86 5.27 -36.80 -27.57
C ASP A 86 5.28 -35.28 -27.32
N THR A 87 4.70 -34.48 -28.23
CA THR A 87 4.56 -33.02 -28.09
C THR A 87 3.61 -32.65 -26.94
N GLN A 88 2.46 -33.32 -26.82
CA GLN A 88 1.52 -33.09 -25.72
C GLN A 88 2.13 -33.44 -24.37
N ALA A 89 2.91 -34.53 -24.28
CA ALA A 89 3.63 -34.89 -23.07
C ALA A 89 4.70 -33.85 -22.69
N GLN A 90 5.44 -33.32 -23.67
CA GLN A 90 6.42 -32.24 -23.46
C GLN A 90 5.75 -30.93 -23.01
N GLN A 91 4.62 -30.55 -23.63
CA GLN A 91 3.83 -29.38 -23.23
C GLN A 91 3.28 -29.52 -21.80
N GLY A 92 2.71 -30.68 -21.45
CA GLY A 92 2.26 -30.97 -20.10
C GLY A 92 3.37 -30.88 -19.06
N LYS A 93 4.56 -31.41 -19.37
CA LYS A 93 5.75 -31.28 -18.51
C LYS A 93 6.20 -29.83 -18.34
N LEU A 94 6.22 -29.05 -19.43
CA LEU A 94 6.61 -27.64 -19.40
C LEU A 94 5.63 -26.79 -18.56
N LEU A 95 4.33 -27.05 -18.68
CA LEU A 95 3.31 -26.39 -17.85
C LEU A 95 3.45 -26.76 -16.36
N ALA A 96 3.73 -28.02 -16.05
CA ALA A 96 3.96 -28.47 -14.68
C ALA A 96 5.22 -27.83 -14.06
N ASP A 97 6.32 -27.73 -14.83
CA ASP A 97 7.54 -27.05 -14.41
C ASP A 97 7.31 -25.53 -14.20
N ALA A 98 6.63 -24.88 -15.15
CA ALA A 98 6.28 -23.46 -15.05
C ALA A 98 5.41 -23.15 -13.82
N ASN A 99 4.39 -23.97 -13.54
CA ASN A 99 3.54 -23.83 -12.35
C ASN A 99 4.33 -24.06 -11.06
N THR A 100 5.19 -25.07 -11.01
CA THR A 100 6.05 -25.36 -9.85
C THR A 100 7.00 -24.19 -9.57
N ARG A 101 7.58 -23.61 -10.63
CA ARG A 101 8.46 -22.45 -10.54
C ARG A 101 7.72 -21.17 -10.16
N SER A 102 6.48 -20.96 -10.63
CA SER A 102 5.63 -19.84 -10.20
C SER A 102 5.35 -19.93 -8.70
N ALA A 103 4.91 -21.09 -8.21
CA ALA A 103 4.64 -21.30 -6.79
C ALA A 103 5.88 -21.10 -5.90
N ALA A 104 7.06 -21.55 -6.36
CA ALA A 104 8.32 -21.30 -5.65
C ALA A 104 8.68 -19.80 -5.59
N ILE A 105 8.47 -19.07 -6.68
CA ILE A 105 8.68 -17.61 -6.75
C ILE A 105 7.68 -16.87 -5.85
N GLU A 106 6.41 -17.26 -5.86
CA GLU A 106 5.36 -16.67 -5.01
C GLU A 106 5.66 -16.83 -3.52
N GLU A 107 6.10 -18.03 -3.08
CA GLU A 107 6.48 -18.26 -1.68
C GLU A 107 7.77 -17.50 -1.29
N GLU A 108 8.75 -17.38 -2.20
CA GLU A 108 9.94 -16.55 -1.99
C GLU A 108 9.59 -15.07 -1.80
N TYR A 109 8.70 -14.52 -2.65
CA TYR A 109 8.24 -13.13 -2.51
C TYR A 109 7.40 -12.92 -1.26
N LYS A 110 6.55 -13.87 -0.90
CA LYS A 110 5.76 -13.85 0.35
C LYS A 110 6.67 -13.79 1.58
N PHE A 111 7.72 -14.62 1.63
CA PHE A 111 8.72 -14.57 2.71
C PHE A 111 9.47 -13.23 2.74
N LYS A 112 9.92 -12.72 1.59
CA LYS A 112 10.56 -11.39 1.49
C LYS A 112 9.65 -10.26 1.96
N LEU A 113 8.37 -10.28 1.59
CA LEU A 113 7.38 -9.30 2.02
C LEU A 113 7.10 -9.37 3.52
N GLN A 114 7.01 -10.58 4.09
CA GLN A 114 6.85 -10.75 5.53
C GLN A 114 8.05 -10.16 6.29
N ASN A 115 9.28 -10.51 5.92
CA ASN A 115 10.48 -9.97 6.56
C ASN A 115 10.53 -8.43 6.45
N PHE A 116 10.18 -7.86 5.29
CA PHE A 116 10.13 -6.41 5.11
C PHE A 116 9.08 -5.73 5.99
N ILE A 117 7.93 -6.37 6.25
CA ILE A 117 6.93 -5.87 7.20
C ILE A 117 7.46 -5.93 8.64
N GLU A 118 8.10 -7.04 9.04
CA GLU A 118 8.69 -7.21 10.37
C GLU A 118 9.84 -6.20 10.63
N GLU A 119 10.69 -5.94 9.64
CA GLU A 119 11.71 -4.89 9.66
C GLU A 119 11.08 -3.49 9.77
N LEU A 120 10.06 -3.20 8.96
CA LEU A 120 9.37 -1.90 8.94
C LEU A 120 8.66 -1.61 10.27
N ASP A 121 8.01 -2.60 10.87
CA ASP A 121 7.32 -2.43 12.16
C ASP A 121 8.32 -2.32 13.32
N THR A 122 9.46 -3.02 13.24
CA THR A 122 10.57 -2.84 14.18
C THR A 122 11.15 -1.42 14.09
N ALA A 123 11.38 -0.90 12.88
CA ALA A 123 11.88 0.46 12.66
C ALA A 123 10.89 1.51 13.19
N LYS A 124 9.59 1.39 12.87
CA LYS A 124 8.55 2.30 13.40
C LYS A 124 8.51 2.28 14.94
N ALA A 125 8.62 1.11 15.57
CA ALA A 125 8.62 1.01 17.03
C ALA A 125 9.83 1.73 17.65
N GLN A 126 11.01 1.66 17.01
CA GLN A 126 12.20 2.40 17.44
C GLN A 126 12.03 3.92 17.25
N ASP A 127 11.51 4.36 16.11
CA ASP A 127 11.23 5.78 15.84
C ASP A 127 10.20 6.36 16.82
N LEU A 128 9.13 5.61 17.13
CA LEU A 128 8.13 6.01 18.12
C LEU A 128 8.73 6.11 19.53
N ALA A 129 9.51 5.11 19.97
CA ALA A 129 10.17 5.16 21.29
C ALA A 129 11.19 6.32 21.39
N SER A 130 11.87 6.65 20.29
CA SER A 130 12.76 7.81 20.19
C SER A 130 11.99 9.13 20.31
N LEU A 131 10.86 9.24 19.60
CA LEU A 131 9.97 10.40 19.63
C LEU A 131 9.33 10.60 21.02
N GLU A 132 8.83 9.54 21.64
CA GLU A 132 8.30 9.57 23.01
C GLU A 132 9.35 10.07 24.01
N LYS A 133 10.60 9.62 23.87
CA LYS A 133 11.72 10.07 24.71
C LYS A 133 12.01 11.56 24.52
N ASP A 134 12.07 12.06 23.28
CA ASP A 134 12.29 13.49 23.01
C ASP A 134 11.12 14.35 23.51
N LEU A 135 9.87 13.90 23.32
CA LEU A 135 8.69 14.59 23.84
C LEU A 135 8.68 14.66 25.36
N ASN A 136 9.04 13.58 26.06
CA ASN A 136 9.17 13.58 27.53
C ASN A 136 10.25 14.57 28.00
N ILE A 137 11.42 14.60 27.35
CA ILE A 137 12.50 15.58 27.66
C ILE A 137 12.00 17.02 27.46
N ARG A 138 11.29 17.29 26.36
CA ARG A 138 10.71 18.62 26.11
C ARG A 138 9.64 18.99 27.13
N GLN A 139 8.81 18.03 27.56
CA GLN A 139 7.82 18.23 28.61
C GLN A 139 8.49 18.59 29.94
N ASP A 140 9.52 17.86 30.35
CA ASP A 140 10.30 18.15 31.55
C ASP A 140 10.95 19.54 31.50
N MET A 141 11.54 19.92 30.35
CA MET A 141 12.08 21.27 30.14
C MET A 141 11.01 22.37 30.28
N ILE A 142 9.81 22.16 29.73
CA ILE A 142 8.69 23.12 29.83
C ILE A 142 8.22 23.24 31.29
N LEU A 143 8.10 22.11 32.00
CA LEU A 143 7.69 22.10 33.41
C LEU A 143 8.71 22.80 34.30
N GLU A 144 10.01 22.60 34.06
CA GLU A 144 11.07 23.25 34.83
C GLU A 144 11.15 24.76 34.55
N GLN A 145 11.00 25.18 33.29
CA GLN A 145 10.86 26.60 32.93
C GLN A 145 9.61 27.24 33.57
N ALA A 146 8.49 26.51 33.63
CA ALA A 146 7.28 26.99 34.28
C ALA A 146 7.44 27.13 35.80
N ARG A 147 8.09 26.17 36.47
CA ARG A 147 8.43 26.26 37.91
C ARG A 147 9.29 27.48 38.21
N LYS A 148 10.40 27.65 37.49
CA LYS A 148 11.28 28.81 37.66
C LYS A 148 10.50 30.12 37.50
N ARG A 149 9.63 30.22 36.49
CA ARG A 149 8.81 31.42 36.27
C ARG A 149 7.78 31.65 37.39
N ILE A 150 7.26 30.61 38.01
CA ILE A 150 6.40 30.72 39.21
C ILE A 150 7.22 31.24 40.40
N ASP A 151 8.45 30.76 40.59
CA ASP A 151 9.33 31.22 41.67
C ASP A 151 9.76 32.68 41.48
N ASP A 152 10.15 33.06 40.27
CA ASP A 152 10.45 34.46 39.90
C ASP A 152 9.25 35.39 40.19
N LEU A 153 8.03 34.97 39.80
CA LEU A 153 6.78 35.70 40.08
C LEU A 153 6.43 35.75 41.57
N ASN A 154 6.72 34.69 42.33
CA ASN A 154 6.51 34.66 43.78
C ASN A 154 7.49 35.61 44.50
N GLU A 155 8.74 35.70 44.05
CA GLU A 155 9.71 36.67 44.58
C GLU A 155 9.26 38.11 44.27
N GLU A 156 8.84 38.39 43.04
CA GLU A 156 8.31 39.70 42.64
C GLU A 156 7.06 40.07 43.45
N ALA A 157 6.09 39.16 43.60
CA ALA A 157 4.89 39.38 44.39
C ALA A 157 5.20 39.63 45.88
N ASN A 158 6.16 38.90 46.46
CA ASN A 158 6.61 39.14 47.83
C ASN A 158 7.31 40.49 47.98
N ARG A 159 8.13 40.89 47.01
CA ARG A 159 8.78 42.21 46.98
C ARG A 159 7.76 43.34 46.89
N LEU A 160 6.76 43.22 46.02
CA LEU A 160 5.65 44.18 45.91
C LEU A 160 4.84 44.25 47.20
N LYS A 161 4.48 43.11 47.80
CA LYS A 161 3.77 43.02 49.08
C LYS A 161 4.55 43.71 50.21
N MET A 162 5.86 43.51 50.29
CA MET A 162 6.73 44.19 51.26
C MET A 162 6.82 45.71 51.02
N GLY A 163 6.77 46.16 49.76
CA GLY A 163 6.60 47.57 49.41
C GLY A 163 5.31 48.15 49.98
N VAL A 164 4.17 47.54 49.62
CA VAL A 164 2.84 47.97 50.09
C VAL A 164 2.74 47.99 51.63
N LEU A 165 3.33 47.00 52.32
CA LEU A 165 3.36 46.98 53.79
C LEU A 165 4.20 48.12 54.38
N ARG A 166 5.34 48.47 53.76
CA ARG A 166 6.15 49.63 54.18
C ARG A 166 5.43 50.94 53.92
N ASP A 167 4.78 51.10 52.79
CA ASP A 167 4.01 52.30 52.45
C ASP A 167 2.81 52.47 53.39
N ALA A 168 2.11 51.38 53.70
CA ALA A 168 1.01 51.37 54.68
C ALA A 168 1.52 51.71 56.11
N GLN A 169 2.69 51.18 56.51
CA GLN A 169 3.32 51.52 57.79
C GLN A 169 3.74 52.99 57.86
N ALA A 170 4.33 53.53 56.78
CA ALA A 170 4.69 54.95 56.69
C ALA A 170 3.45 55.86 56.78
N GLN A 171 2.37 55.51 56.09
CA GLN A 171 1.08 56.22 56.20
C GLN A 171 0.45 56.11 57.59
N ALA A 172 0.56 54.94 58.25
CA ALA A 172 0.07 54.76 59.61
C ALA A 172 0.84 55.62 60.61
N ASN A 173 2.18 55.63 60.53
CA ASN A 173 3.04 56.49 61.34
C ASN A 173 2.70 57.98 61.12
N ALA A 174 2.61 58.43 59.87
CA ALA A 174 2.25 59.83 59.56
C ALA A 174 0.86 60.23 60.11
N LYS A 175 -0.11 59.30 60.16
CA LYS A 175 -1.40 59.52 60.82
C LYS A 175 -1.28 59.58 62.34
N VAL A 176 -0.44 58.75 62.96
CA VAL A 176 -0.16 58.80 64.41
C VAL A 176 0.53 60.10 64.78
N ASP A 177 1.49 60.58 63.98
CA ASP A 177 2.15 61.87 64.18
C ASP A 177 1.15 63.02 64.08
N ALA A 178 0.26 63.00 63.07
CA ALA A 178 -0.80 64.01 62.92
C ALA A 178 -1.79 64.02 64.10
N ILE A 179 -2.21 62.84 64.59
CA ILE A 179 -3.06 62.72 65.79
C ILE A 179 -2.31 63.24 67.03
N THR A 180 -1.02 62.92 67.17
CA THR A 180 -0.19 63.38 68.29
C THR A 180 -0.07 64.91 68.31
N GLN A 181 0.12 65.53 67.13
CA GLN A 181 0.09 66.99 66.99
C GLN A 181 -1.28 67.58 67.34
N GLN A 182 -2.39 66.95 66.94
CA GLN A 182 -3.75 67.38 67.32
C GLN A 182 -3.99 67.27 68.84
N VAL A 183 -3.55 66.20 69.49
CA VAL A 183 -3.65 66.03 70.95
C VAL A 183 -2.80 67.08 71.69
N ALA A 184 -1.59 67.37 71.22
CA ALA A 184 -0.76 68.44 71.77
C ALA A 184 -1.38 69.84 71.59
N ALA A 185 -2.00 70.10 70.45
CA ALA A 185 -2.73 71.35 70.19
C ALA A 185 -3.98 71.47 71.08
N LEU A 186 -4.72 70.38 71.32
CA LEU A 186 -5.84 70.36 72.26
C LEU A 186 -5.37 70.58 73.70
N GLY A 187 -4.31 69.90 74.14
CA GLY A 187 -3.74 70.08 75.48
C GLY A 187 -3.26 71.50 75.75
N THR A 188 -2.65 72.17 74.77
CA THR A 188 -2.25 73.59 74.89
C THR A 188 -3.46 74.53 74.83
N ALA A 189 -4.50 74.21 74.04
CA ALA A 189 -5.75 74.97 74.02
C ALA A 189 -6.50 74.88 75.37
N ASP A 190 -6.61 73.69 75.97
CA ASP A 190 -7.25 73.50 77.28
C ASP A 190 -6.42 74.10 78.43
N ALA A 191 -5.08 74.03 78.37
CA ALA A 191 -4.21 74.73 79.31
C ALA A 191 -4.39 76.26 79.24
N ASN A 192 -4.43 76.83 78.03
CA ASN A 192 -4.73 78.25 77.83
C ASN A 192 -6.14 78.63 78.29
N ARG A 193 -7.14 77.75 78.07
CA ARG A 193 -8.51 77.95 78.57
C ARG A 193 -8.58 77.96 80.09
N LEU A 194 -7.82 77.09 80.78
CA LEU A 194 -7.70 77.10 82.24
C LEU A 194 -7.02 78.38 82.75
N LEU A 195 -5.95 78.84 82.08
CA LEU A 195 -5.25 80.09 82.44
C LEU A 195 -6.10 81.35 82.20
N THR A 196 -6.94 81.37 81.17
CA THR A 196 -7.91 82.46 80.92
C THR A 196 -9.19 82.34 81.73
N SER A 197 -9.42 81.20 82.41
CA SER A 197 -10.57 80.98 83.29
C SER A 197 -10.32 81.61 84.67
N THR A 198 -10.17 82.94 84.72
CA THR A 198 -10.19 83.70 85.97
C THR A 198 -11.59 83.59 86.59
N SER A 199 -11.78 82.63 87.48
CA SER A 199 -13.04 82.44 88.21
C SER A 199 -13.24 83.59 89.20
N THR A 200 -13.92 84.64 88.75
CA THR A 200 -14.24 85.81 89.58
C THR A 200 -15.31 85.45 90.60
N THR A 201 -14.90 84.94 91.76
CA THR A 201 -15.78 84.72 92.91
C THR A 201 -16.24 86.05 93.48
N VAL A 202 -17.41 86.54 93.03
CA VAL A 202 -18.04 87.75 93.58
C VAL A 202 -18.63 87.44 94.96
N ILE A 203 -17.86 87.70 96.02
CA ILE A 203 -18.38 87.67 97.40
C ILE A 203 -19.23 88.93 97.61
N ARG A 204 -20.55 88.76 97.66
CA ARG A 204 -21.50 89.85 97.91
C ARG A 204 -21.82 89.92 99.40
N THR A 205 -21.12 90.79 100.12
CA THR A 205 -21.33 90.99 101.56
C THR A 205 -22.48 91.97 101.82
N GLU A 206 -23.65 91.46 102.21
CA GLU A 206 -24.76 92.31 102.67
C GLU A 206 -24.59 92.67 104.15
N ALA A 207 -24.09 93.88 104.41
CA ALA A 207 -23.97 94.42 105.76
C ALA A 207 -25.32 94.97 106.25
N LYS A 208 -26.05 94.16 107.03
CA LYS A 208 -27.32 94.58 107.67
C LYS A 208 -27.08 95.14 109.08
N THR A 209 -26.68 96.41 109.16
CA THR A 209 -26.63 97.16 110.43
C THR A 209 -27.85 98.05 110.59
N SER A 210 -28.66 97.79 111.62
CA SER A 210 -29.64 98.74 112.15
C SER A 210 -29.23 99.06 113.60
N GLY A 211 -29.20 100.35 113.97
CA GLY A 211 -29.10 100.77 115.37
C GLY A 211 -30.39 100.43 116.15
N GLU A 212 -30.49 100.64 117.48
CA GLU A 212 -29.66 101.41 118.43
C GLU A 212 -29.62 100.70 119.83
N THR A 213 -29.01 101.14 120.95
CA THR A 213 -28.37 102.42 121.36
C THR A 213 -27.36 102.17 122.50
N HIS A 214 -26.40 103.10 122.73
CA HIS A 214 -25.47 103.20 123.89
C HIS A 214 -24.43 102.06 124.06
N GLY A 215 -23.23 102.23 124.64
CA GLY A 215 -22.52 103.38 125.22
C GLY A 215 -21.00 103.06 125.33
N PRO A 216 -20.12 104.01 125.71
CA PRO A 216 -18.74 104.01 125.23
C PRO A 216 -17.70 103.25 126.08
N ASN A 217 -16.85 102.45 125.39
CA ASN A 217 -15.44 102.08 125.65
C ASN A 217 -15.14 100.86 124.73
N THR A 218 -14.13 100.84 123.85
CA THR A 218 -12.68 100.83 124.19
C THR A 218 -11.82 101.10 122.93
N LYS A 219 -10.57 101.50 123.14
CA LYS A 219 -9.51 101.83 122.17
C LYS A 219 -9.07 100.72 121.17
N VAL A 220 -8.75 101.16 119.93
CA VAL A 220 -7.52 100.84 119.12
C VAL A 220 -7.41 99.36 118.62
N VAL A 221 -6.98 99.03 117.39
CA VAL A 221 -5.63 99.14 116.78
C VAL A 221 -5.71 99.22 115.24
N LEU A 222 -4.84 100.04 114.62
CA LEU A 222 -4.50 100.00 113.20
C LEU A 222 -3.37 98.99 112.94
N GLY A 223 -3.50 98.12 111.93
CA GLY A 223 -2.44 97.25 111.40
C GLY A 223 -2.74 96.94 109.94
N ILE A 224 -2.27 97.75 108.99
CA ILE A 224 -0.95 97.69 108.34
C ILE A 224 -0.81 96.49 107.38
N THR A 225 -0.86 96.85 106.10
CA THR A 225 -0.37 96.20 104.88
C THR A 225 0.57 94.99 104.96
N ALA A 226 0.38 94.06 104.01
CA ALA A 226 1.47 93.56 103.18
C ALA A 226 0.98 93.40 101.73
N THR A 227 1.76 93.89 100.78
CA THR A 227 1.64 93.66 99.33
C THR A 227 2.52 92.51 98.89
N GLU A 228 2.00 91.66 98.01
CA GLU A 228 2.69 91.15 96.80
C GLU A 228 1.67 91.13 95.65
#